data_AF-A0A7Y7CSG9-F1
#
_entry.id   AF-A0A7Y7CSG9-F1
#
_cell.length_a   1.000
_cell.length_b   1.000
_cell.length_c   1.000
_cell.angle_alpha   90.00
_cell.angle_beta   90.00
_cell.angle_gamma   90.00
#
_symmetry.space_group_name_H-M   'P 1'
#
loop_
_entity.id
_entity.type
_entity.pdbx_description
1 polymer ?
#
loop_
_entity_poly.entity_id
_entity_poly.type
_entity_poly.pdbx_seq_one_letter_code
_entity_poly.pdbx_strand_id
1 'polypeptide(L)'
;MLTKMSGPILFFALLSTIFSQLSSGATTPLAGIAIWTYFLLNLASLNRRQRVQNLAILLPGFALIAYALSKTPNLTLLTPLLNANQLMITLLAAISFLQLTTQLRRQQTSSEGQRGLKQTLLSTHLMASVINVSAMVLVAERLKQENRLSPLQGLTLLRAFGICAFWSPFFAAMGVTLISAPGSELVKLLPYTLPLGLIALLVSYLQLSRHQEIGDFRGYPISLENLKLPLGLATAVLTTHFMLPNISVIMLVSILSILLVIALLLLRNPLTTAATKFTGHITEGLPNTRGEIALFISSTVLATGTTAIQSA
;
A
#
# COMPACT_ATOMS: atom_id res chain seq x y z
N MET A 1 -23.33 -11.38 6.67
CA MET A 1 -22.59 -12.24 7.62
C MET A 1 -21.25 -12.70 7.02
N LEU A 2 -21.22 -13.23 5.79
CA LEU A 2 -19.99 -13.65 5.08
C LEU A 2 -18.93 -12.54 4.91
N THR A 3 -19.33 -11.30 4.64
CA THR A 3 -18.38 -10.18 4.49
C THR A 3 -17.66 -9.82 5.80
N LYS A 4 -18.28 -10.06 6.96
CA LYS A 4 -17.64 -9.84 8.28
C LYS A 4 -16.51 -10.85 8.56
N MET A 5 -16.55 -12.03 7.92
CA MET A 5 -15.50 -13.05 8.06
C MET A 5 -14.29 -12.78 7.16
N SER A 6 -14.41 -11.91 6.16
CA SER A 6 -13.32 -11.67 5.22
C SER A 6 -12.08 -11.06 5.88
N GLY A 7 -12.27 -10.09 6.77
CA GLY A 7 -11.18 -9.46 7.51
C GLY A 7 -10.29 -10.45 8.28
N PRO A 8 -10.86 -11.30 9.16
CA PRO A 8 -10.13 -12.37 9.83
C PRO A 8 -9.40 -13.34 8.88
N ILE A 9 -10.00 -13.69 7.74
CA ILE A 9 -9.37 -14.57 6.74
C ILE A 9 -8.10 -13.92 6.16
N LEU A 10 -8.16 -12.63 5.82
CA LEU A 10 -6.99 -11.91 5.33
C LEU A 10 -5.93 -11.75 6.42
N PHE A 11 -6.34 -11.50 7.66
CA PHE A 11 -5.42 -11.43 8.80
C PHE A 11 -4.72 -12.78 9.04
N PHE A 12 -5.44 -13.89 8.93
CA PHE A 12 -4.85 -15.23 8.99
C PHE A 12 -3.85 -15.45 7.85
N ALA A 13 -4.17 -15.03 6.62
CA ALA A 13 -3.24 -15.11 5.49
C ALA A 13 -1.95 -14.32 5.74
N LEU A 14 -2.08 -13.12 6.30
CA LEU A 14 -0.96 -12.27 6.70
C LEU A 14 -0.08 -12.97 7.73
N LEU A 15 -0.65 -13.50 8.81
CA LEU A 15 0.12 -14.17 9.86
C LEU A 15 0.80 -15.44 9.34
N SER A 16 0.08 -16.22 8.52
CA SER A 16 0.61 -17.44 7.89
C SER A 16 1.77 -17.13 6.95
N THR A 17 1.67 -16.05 6.16
CA THR A 17 2.76 -15.59 5.28
C THR A 17 3.96 -15.17 6.11
N ILE A 18 3.75 -14.36 7.16
CA ILE A 18 4.85 -13.89 8.02
C ILE A 18 5.56 -15.07 8.68
N PHE A 19 4.80 -16.00 9.25
CA PHE A 19 5.35 -17.17 9.93
C PHE A 19 6.12 -18.10 8.98
N SER A 20 5.55 -18.40 7.81
CA SER A 20 6.20 -19.23 6.80
C SER A 20 7.50 -18.58 6.31
N GLN A 21 7.47 -17.29 6.02
CA GLN A 21 8.64 -16.58 5.51
C GLN A 21 9.77 -16.49 6.55
N LEU A 22 9.45 -16.37 7.84
CA LEU A 22 10.46 -16.38 8.92
C LEU A 22 11.04 -17.77 9.20
N SER A 23 10.23 -18.83 9.05
CA SER A 23 10.64 -20.21 9.38
C SER A 23 11.37 -20.91 8.24
N SER A 24 10.88 -20.77 6.99
CA SER A 24 11.38 -21.50 5.83
C SER A 24 11.92 -20.61 4.71
N GLY A 25 11.76 -19.29 4.81
CA GLY A 25 12.09 -18.37 3.72
C GLY A 25 11.16 -18.46 2.51
N ALA A 26 10.05 -19.20 2.63
CA ALA A 26 9.12 -19.47 1.53
C ALA A 26 7.68 -19.05 1.83
N THR A 27 6.90 -18.83 0.77
CA THR A 27 5.45 -18.63 0.82
C THR A 27 4.72 -19.93 1.15
N THR A 28 3.49 -19.83 1.67
CA THR A 28 2.70 -21.00 2.07
C THR A 28 1.39 -21.11 1.27
N PRO A 29 1.04 -22.30 0.75
CA PRO A 29 -0.25 -22.53 0.11
C PRO A 29 -1.45 -22.09 0.95
N LEU A 30 -1.37 -22.22 2.27
CA LEU A 30 -2.44 -21.87 3.20
C LEU A 30 -2.80 -20.37 3.13
N ALA A 31 -1.78 -19.51 3.09
CA ALA A 31 -1.98 -18.07 2.95
C ALA A 31 -2.57 -17.74 1.57
N GLY A 32 -2.09 -18.42 0.53
CA GLY A 32 -2.63 -18.34 -0.83
C GLY A 32 -4.12 -18.64 -0.92
N ILE A 33 -4.54 -19.77 -0.37
CA ILE A 33 -5.95 -20.18 -0.32
C ILE A 33 -6.79 -19.16 0.47
N ALA A 34 -6.28 -18.68 1.61
CA ALA A 34 -6.96 -17.66 2.39
C ALA A 34 -7.13 -16.33 1.62
N ILE A 35 -6.11 -15.91 0.86
CA ILE A 35 -6.16 -14.72 0.00
C ILE A 35 -7.22 -14.87 -1.10
N TRP A 36 -7.24 -16.00 -1.80
CA TRP A 36 -8.26 -16.28 -2.80
C TRP A 36 -9.67 -16.33 -2.21
N THR A 37 -9.81 -16.93 -1.02
CA THR A 37 -11.07 -16.96 -0.29
C THR A 37 -11.54 -15.55 0.06
N TYR A 38 -10.65 -14.71 0.59
CA TYR A 38 -10.94 -13.29 0.86
C TYR A 38 -11.43 -12.56 -0.40
N PHE A 39 -10.76 -12.77 -1.53
CA PHE A 39 -11.09 -12.14 -2.80
C PHE A 39 -12.45 -12.57 -3.33
N LEU A 40 -12.73 -13.88 -3.35
CA LEU A 40 -14.01 -14.43 -3.81
C LEU A 40 -15.17 -13.93 -2.94
N LEU A 41 -14.99 -13.86 -1.62
CA LEU A 41 -16.01 -13.34 -0.70
C LEU A 41 -16.31 -11.85 -0.91
N ASN A 42 -15.34 -11.06 -1.37
CA ASN A 42 -15.48 -9.62 -1.54
C ASN A 42 -15.78 -9.19 -2.99
N LEU A 43 -15.81 -10.12 -3.94
CA LEU A 43 -15.95 -9.82 -5.37
C LEU A 43 -17.24 -9.06 -5.69
N ALA A 44 -18.35 -9.44 -5.05
CA ALA A 44 -19.64 -8.78 -5.18
C ALA A 44 -19.64 -7.37 -4.57
N SER A 45 -18.78 -7.11 -3.59
CA SER A 45 -18.69 -5.82 -2.89
C SER A 45 -17.75 -4.81 -3.55
N LEU A 46 -17.06 -5.21 -4.64
CA LEU A 46 -16.28 -4.27 -5.45
C LEU A 46 -17.20 -3.23 -6.10
N ASN A 47 -16.78 -1.96 -6.05
CA ASN A 47 -17.51 -0.90 -6.75
C ASN A 47 -17.39 -1.07 -8.28
N ARG A 48 -18.24 -0.38 -9.06
CA ARG A 48 -18.30 -0.56 -10.52
C ARG A 48 -16.94 -0.34 -11.20
N ARG A 49 -16.18 0.68 -10.77
CA ARG A 49 -14.86 0.98 -11.35
C ARG A 49 -13.84 -0.11 -11.04
N GLN A 50 -13.75 -0.53 -9.78
CA GLN A 50 -12.89 -1.62 -9.33
C GLN A 50 -13.23 -2.92 -10.06
N ARG A 51 -14.52 -3.26 -10.20
CA ARG A 51 -14.97 -4.47 -10.90
C ARG A 51 -14.54 -4.47 -12.37
N VAL A 52 -14.70 -3.34 -13.07
CA VAL A 52 -14.28 -3.21 -14.46
C VAL A 52 -12.76 -3.35 -14.58
N GLN A 53 -11.98 -2.66 -13.73
CA GLN A 53 -10.51 -2.79 -13.73
C GLN A 53 -10.07 -4.23 -13.45
N ASN A 54 -10.71 -4.89 -12.48
CA ASN A 54 -10.43 -6.27 -12.11
C ASN A 54 -10.70 -7.24 -13.27
N LEU A 55 -11.86 -7.13 -13.91
CA LEU A 55 -12.23 -7.97 -15.05
C LEU A 55 -11.35 -7.71 -16.28
N ALA A 56 -10.99 -6.45 -16.54
CA ALA A 56 -10.13 -6.08 -17.65
C ALA A 56 -8.73 -6.70 -17.55
N ILE A 57 -8.28 -7.08 -16.35
CA ILE A 57 -6.98 -7.73 -16.12
C ILE A 57 -7.16 -9.26 -16.00
N LEU A 58 -8.18 -9.74 -15.27
CA LEU A 58 -8.41 -11.18 -15.07
C LEU A 58 -8.74 -11.92 -16.35
N LEU A 59 -9.63 -11.37 -17.19
CA LEU A 59 -10.11 -12.08 -18.37
C LEU A 59 -8.99 -12.37 -19.37
N PRO A 60 -8.14 -11.39 -19.75
CA PRO A 60 -6.96 -11.69 -20.56
C PRO A 60 -6.04 -12.69 -19.87
N GLY A 61 -5.76 -12.54 -18.56
CA GLY A 61 -4.88 -13.45 -17.83
C GLY A 61 -5.33 -14.91 -17.88
N PHE A 62 -6.62 -15.18 -17.62
CA PHE A 62 -7.17 -16.52 -17.73
C PHE A 62 -7.17 -17.04 -19.17
N ALA A 63 -7.44 -16.18 -20.16
CA ALA A 63 -7.37 -16.57 -21.57
C ALA A 63 -5.95 -17.01 -21.96
N LEU A 64 -4.91 -16.31 -21.50
CA LEU A 64 -3.52 -16.67 -21.75
C LEU A 64 -3.14 -17.99 -21.07
N ILE A 65 -3.58 -18.21 -19.82
CA ILE A 65 -3.37 -19.48 -19.10
C ILE A 65 -4.06 -20.64 -19.83
N ALA A 66 -5.33 -20.47 -20.23
CA ALA A 66 -6.08 -21.49 -20.94
C ALA A 66 -5.41 -21.83 -22.28
N TYR A 67 -4.93 -20.82 -23.01
CA TYR A 67 -4.17 -21.02 -24.24
C TYR A 67 -2.88 -21.81 -23.99
N ALA A 68 -2.08 -21.41 -22.99
CA ALA A 68 -0.84 -22.10 -22.66
C ALA A 68 -1.08 -23.58 -22.27
N LEU A 69 -2.08 -23.85 -21.43
CA LEU A 69 -2.45 -25.22 -21.04
C LEU A 69 -2.96 -26.07 -22.22
N SER A 70 -3.60 -25.43 -23.22
CA SER A 70 -4.03 -26.14 -24.43
C SER A 70 -2.86 -26.58 -25.32
N LYS A 71 -1.71 -25.90 -25.22
CA LYS A 71 -0.48 -26.24 -25.94
C LYS A 71 0.39 -27.21 -25.15
N THR A 72 0.59 -26.90 -23.88
CA THR A 72 1.45 -27.67 -22.98
C THR A 72 0.71 -27.92 -21.67
N PRO A 73 0.10 -29.11 -21.49
CA PRO A 73 -0.66 -29.46 -20.28
C PRO A 73 0.24 -29.65 -19.06
N ASN A 74 0.74 -28.54 -18.50
CA ASN A 74 1.58 -28.56 -17.31
C ASN A 74 0.92 -27.77 -16.16
N LEU A 75 0.46 -28.50 -15.14
CA LEU A 75 -0.22 -27.90 -13.98
C LEU A 75 0.74 -27.10 -13.07
N THR A 76 2.06 -27.27 -13.18
CA THR A 76 3.01 -26.45 -12.41
C THR A 76 2.96 -24.98 -12.84
N LEU A 77 2.42 -24.69 -14.03
CA LEU A 77 2.16 -23.32 -14.49
C LEU A 77 1.15 -22.57 -13.60
N LEU A 78 0.34 -23.30 -12.81
CA LEU A 78 -0.66 -22.72 -11.92
C LEU A 78 -0.13 -22.44 -10.50
N THR A 79 1.07 -22.91 -10.15
CA THR A 79 1.68 -22.68 -8.83
C THR A 79 1.77 -21.19 -8.44
N PRO A 80 2.11 -20.25 -9.36
CA PRO A 80 2.10 -18.82 -9.05
C PRO A 80 0.73 -18.28 -8.66
N LEU A 81 -0.37 -18.85 -9.21
CA LEU A 81 -1.73 -18.47 -8.81
C LEU A 81 -1.99 -18.79 -7.36
N LEU A 82 -1.56 -19.98 -6.90
CA LEU A 82 -1.69 -20.37 -5.49
C LEU A 82 -0.90 -19.43 -4.58
N ASN A 83 0.28 -18.96 -5.04
CA ASN A 83 1.07 -18.00 -4.29
C ASN A 83 0.45 -16.59 -4.25
N ALA A 84 -0.45 -16.24 -5.16
CA ALA A 84 -1.29 -15.02 -5.14
C ALA A 84 -0.55 -13.70 -4.82
N ASN A 85 0.75 -13.59 -5.13
CA ASN A 85 1.59 -12.47 -4.66
C ASN A 85 1.48 -12.21 -3.14
N GLN A 86 1.49 -13.28 -2.34
CA GLN A 86 1.35 -13.30 -0.88
C GLN A 86 2.12 -12.21 -0.14
N LEU A 87 3.38 -11.97 -0.50
CA LEU A 87 4.22 -10.95 0.16
C LEU A 87 3.69 -9.53 -0.06
N MET A 88 3.19 -9.21 -1.26
CA MET A 88 2.63 -7.89 -1.57
C MET A 88 1.29 -7.67 -0.88
N ILE A 89 0.44 -8.70 -0.86
CA ILE A 89 -0.86 -8.62 -0.17
C ILE A 89 -0.65 -8.51 1.34
N THR A 90 0.33 -9.22 1.88
CA THR A 90 0.75 -9.10 3.28
C THR A 90 1.22 -7.68 3.61
N LEU A 91 2.05 -7.08 2.74
CA LEU A 91 2.47 -5.69 2.89
C LEU A 91 1.28 -4.73 2.94
N LEU A 92 0.38 -4.79 1.95
CA LEU A 92 -0.79 -3.91 1.88
C LEU A 92 -1.72 -4.07 3.08
N ALA A 93 -1.97 -5.31 3.49
CA ALA A 93 -2.76 -5.60 4.68
C ALA A 93 -2.10 -5.08 5.95
N ALA A 94 -0.77 -5.24 6.11
CA ALA A 94 -0.03 -4.78 7.28
C ALA A 94 0.02 -3.26 7.40
N ILE A 95 0.35 -2.54 6.31
CA ILE A 95 0.41 -1.06 6.34
C ILE A 95 -0.97 -0.43 6.59
N SER A 96 -2.07 -1.14 6.28
CA SER A 96 -3.40 -0.66 6.61
C SER A 96 -3.60 -0.44 8.11
N PHE A 97 -2.92 -1.20 8.98
CA PHE A 97 -3.00 -1.02 10.43
C PHE A 97 -2.42 0.32 10.89
N LEU A 98 -1.49 0.93 10.13
CA LEU A 98 -0.93 2.24 10.47
C LEU A 98 -2.01 3.33 10.53
N GLN A 99 -3.14 3.12 9.86
CA GLN A 99 -4.31 4.01 9.93
C GLN A 99 -4.89 4.13 11.35
N LEU A 100 -4.72 3.11 12.21
CA LEU A 100 -5.15 3.17 13.61
C LEU A 100 -4.33 4.17 14.43
N THR A 101 -3.13 4.52 13.96
CA THR A 101 -2.21 5.41 14.67
C THR A 101 -2.31 6.86 14.23
N THR A 102 -2.99 7.11 13.10
CA THR A 102 -3.15 8.46 12.57
C THR A 102 -4.20 9.23 13.36
N GLN A 103 -3.75 9.93 14.39
CA GLN A 103 -4.50 11.02 15.02
C GLN A 103 -3.94 12.34 14.52
N LEU A 104 -4.56 12.91 13.48
CA LEU A 104 -4.24 14.27 13.08
C LEU A 104 -4.94 15.24 14.03
N ARG A 105 -4.16 15.81 14.95
CA ARG A 105 -4.60 16.87 15.85
C ARG A 105 -5.11 18.06 15.04
N ARG A 106 -6.19 18.69 15.50
CA ARG A 106 -6.75 19.88 14.87
C ARG A 106 -5.86 21.09 15.19
N GLN A 107 -5.70 21.97 14.19
CA GLN A 107 -5.10 23.31 14.19
C GLN A 107 -3.59 23.45 13.92
N GLN A 108 -3.32 24.02 12.74
CA GLN A 108 -2.48 25.20 12.51
C GLN A 108 -3.12 26.02 11.39
N THR A 109 -2.83 27.31 11.30
CA THR A 109 -3.32 28.20 10.24
C THR A 109 -2.92 27.63 8.88
N SER A 110 -3.92 27.41 8.00
CA SER A 110 -3.67 27.02 6.62
C SER A 110 -2.93 28.16 5.93
N SER A 111 -1.74 27.87 5.38
CA SER A 111 -1.09 28.84 4.49
C SER A 111 -1.81 28.83 3.15
N GLU A 112 -2.02 30.01 2.58
CA GLU A 112 -2.60 30.17 1.26
C GLU A 112 -1.49 30.26 0.18
N GLY A 113 -1.88 30.26 -1.08
CA GLY A 113 -0.97 30.49 -2.19
C GLY A 113 0.05 29.36 -2.41
N GLN A 114 1.20 29.76 -2.95
CA GLN A 114 2.34 28.87 -3.19
C GLN A 114 2.90 28.25 -1.91
N ARG A 115 2.78 28.94 -0.76
CA ARG A 115 3.21 28.41 0.54
C ARG A 115 2.30 27.26 0.96
N GLY A 116 0.98 27.45 0.82
CA GLY A 116 0.00 26.38 1.01
C GLY A 116 0.28 25.17 0.13
N LEU A 117 0.53 25.40 -1.17
CA LEU A 117 0.88 24.35 -2.13
C LEU A 117 2.11 23.55 -1.68
N LYS A 118 3.20 24.24 -1.35
CA LYS A 118 4.45 23.59 -0.90
C LYS A 118 4.22 22.74 0.34
N GLN A 119 3.48 23.28 1.31
CA GLN A 119 3.17 22.55 2.55
C GLN A 119 2.35 21.31 2.28
N THR A 120 1.25 21.42 1.51
CA THR A 120 0.41 20.28 1.12
C THR A 120 1.22 19.23 0.37
N LEU A 121 2.03 19.64 -0.60
CA LEU A 121 2.81 18.71 -1.42
C LEU A 121 3.78 17.91 -0.55
N LEU A 122 4.55 18.59 0.31
CA LEU A 122 5.53 17.94 1.20
C LEU A 122 4.88 17.11 2.29
N SER A 123 3.84 17.63 2.97
CA SER A 123 3.15 16.91 4.04
C SER A 123 2.52 15.63 3.50
N THR A 124 1.81 15.73 2.37
CA THR A 124 1.15 14.58 1.76
C THR A 124 2.19 13.59 1.27
N HIS A 125 3.27 14.03 0.62
CA HIS A 125 4.31 13.13 0.13
C HIS A 125 5.00 12.37 1.28
N LEU A 126 5.41 13.08 2.34
CA LEU A 126 6.11 12.47 3.48
C LEU A 126 5.19 11.55 4.30
N MET A 127 3.90 11.86 4.44
CA MET A 127 2.96 10.96 5.10
C MET A 127 2.60 9.77 4.22
N ALA A 128 2.32 10.01 2.94
CA ALA A 128 1.94 8.98 1.99
C ALA A 128 3.07 7.99 1.74
N SER A 129 4.34 8.43 1.77
CA SER A 129 5.49 7.54 1.57
C SER A 129 5.57 6.42 2.60
N VAL A 130 4.85 6.48 3.72
CA VAL A 130 4.81 5.41 4.72
C VAL A 130 3.40 4.87 4.96
N ILE A 131 2.40 5.75 5.08
CA ILE A 131 1.01 5.39 5.41
C ILE A 131 0.20 5.01 4.16
N ASN A 132 0.73 5.24 2.96
CA ASN A 132 0.11 4.95 1.66
C ASN A 132 -1.13 5.83 1.35
N VAL A 133 -2.02 5.37 0.45
CA VAL A 133 -3.20 6.09 -0.06
C VAL A 133 -4.03 6.72 1.04
N SER A 134 -4.10 6.08 2.21
CA SER A 134 -4.88 6.57 3.35
C SER A 134 -4.40 7.92 3.87
N ALA A 135 -3.11 8.24 3.79
CA ALA A 135 -2.63 9.58 4.11
C ALA A 135 -3.14 10.61 3.10
N MET A 136 -3.16 10.28 1.80
CA MET A 136 -3.71 11.16 0.77
C MET A 136 -5.21 11.40 1.01
N VAL A 137 -6.00 10.36 1.28
CA VAL A 137 -7.44 10.47 1.60
C VAL A 137 -7.65 11.30 2.86
N LEU A 138 -6.82 11.09 3.88
CA LEU A 138 -6.92 11.83 5.13
C LEU A 138 -6.61 13.32 4.95
N VAL A 139 -5.57 13.67 4.19
CA VAL A 139 -5.28 15.08 3.84
C VAL A 139 -6.37 15.66 2.94
N ALA A 140 -6.92 14.88 2.01
CA ALA A 140 -8.07 15.26 1.20
C ALA A 140 -9.27 15.67 2.06
N GLU A 141 -9.65 14.85 3.05
CA GLU A 141 -10.76 15.19 3.96
C GLU A 141 -10.52 16.48 4.75
N ARG A 142 -9.26 16.85 4.99
CA ARG A 142 -8.90 18.10 5.68
C ARG A 142 -8.89 19.32 4.77
N LEU A 143 -8.64 19.12 3.47
CA LEU A 143 -8.63 20.19 2.48
C LEU A 143 -10.02 20.50 1.93
N LYS A 144 -10.94 19.52 1.98
CA LYS A 144 -12.32 19.71 1.51
C LYS A 144 -12.98 20.91 2.20
N GLN A 145 -13.48 21.83 1.39
CA GLN A 145 -14.44 22.84 1.80
C GLN A 145 -15.78 22.50 1.17
N GLU A 146 -16.88 22.61 1.93
CA GLU A 146 -18.22 22.27 1.44
C GLU A 146 -18.29 20.86 0.79
N ASN A 147 -17.55 19.89 1.37
CA ASN A 147 -17.41 18.51 0.88
C ASN A 147 -16.75 18.34 -0.51
N ARG A 148 -16.08 19.36 -1.05
CA ARG A 148 -15.40 19.29 -2.35
C ARG A 148 -13.92 19.68 -2.24
N LEU A 149 -13.10 19.01 -3.05
CA LEU A 149 -11.72 19.40 -3.30
C LEU A 149 -11.67 20.26 -4.56
N SER A 150 -10.84 21.31 -4.55
CA SER A 150 -10.55 22.00 -5.81
C SER A 150 -9.75 21.07 -6.74
N PRO A 151 -9.87 21.23 -8.08
CA PRO A 151 -9.08 20.46 -9.03
C PRO A 151 -7.57 20.56 -8.75
N LEU A 152 -7.09 21.76 -8.38
CA LEU A 152 -5.68 22.00 -8.05
C LEU A 152 -5.24 21.25 -6.77
N GLN A 153 -6.08 21.21 -5.73
CA GLN A 153 -5.83 20.41 -4.53
C GLN A 153 -5.80 18.92 -4.87
N GLY A 154 -6.79 18.42 -5.63
CA GLY A 154 -6.83 17.03 -6.07
C GLY A 154 -5.58 16.63 -6.87
N LEU A 155 -5.15 17.46 -7.81
CA LEU A 155 -3.94 17.25 -8.60
C LEU A 155 -2.67 17.27 -7.74
N THR A 156 -2.59 18.19 -6.76
CA THR A 156 -1.48 18.27 -5.80
C THR A 156 -1.36 16.98 -4.99
N LEU A 157 -2.48 16.48 -4.45
CA LEU A 157 -2.52 15.24 -3.68
C LEU A 157 -2.14 14.03 -4.52
N LEU A 158 -2.69 13.93 -5.73
CA LEU A 158 -2.40 12.84 -6.66
C LEU A 158 -0.91 12.78 -7.03
N ARG A 159 -0.29 13.94 -7.32
CA ARG A 159 1.15 14.02 -7.61
C ARG A 159 1.99 13.69 -6.39
N ALA A 160 1.69 14.27 -5.23
CA ALA A 160 2.41 13.97 -3.99
C ALA A 160 2.41 12.47 -3.66
N PHE A 161 1.24 11.83 -3.77
CA PHE A 161 1.08 10.39 -3.58
C PHE A 161 1.80 9.58 -4.65
N GLY A 162 1.55 9.83 -5.94
CA GLY A 162 2.10 9.05 -7.04
C GLY A 162 3.62 9.05 -7.09
N ILE A 163 4.26 10.18 -6.74
CA ILE A 163 5.73 10.31 -6.73
C ILE A 163 6.37 9.43 -5.64
N CYS A 164 5.63 9.03 -4.60
CA CYS A 164 6.15 8.11 -3.58
C CYS A 164 6.56 6.75 -4.19
N ALA A 165 5.91 6.33 -5.27
CA ALA A 165 6.21 5.06 -5.94
C ALA A 165 7.63 4.97 -6.51
N PHE A 166 8.32 6.11 -6.72
CA PHE A 166 9.71 6.10 -7.18
C PHE A 166 10.64 5.48 -6.14
N TRP A 167 10.48 5.82 -4.85
CA TRP A 167 11.52 5.57 -3.85
C TRP A 167 11.03 4.87 -2.59
N SER A 168 9.73 4.93 -2.26
CA SER A 168 9.25 4.44 -0.97
C SER A 168 9.27 2.90 -0.89
N PRO A 169 9.91 2.31 0.14
CA PRO A 169 9.85 0.87 0.39
C PRO A 169 8.49 0.37 0.86
N PHE A 170 7.58 1.27 1.24
CA PHE A 170 6.23 0.95 1.69
C PHE A 170 5.25 0.80 0.52
N PHE A 171 5.66 1.16 -0.69
CA PHE A 171 4.84 1.04 -1.88
C PHE A 171 5.02 -0.33 -2.52
N ALA A 172 3.91 -0.90 -2.95
CA ALA A 172 3.93 -2.18 -3.66
C ALA A 172 4.76 -2.12 -4.95
N ALA A 173 4.90 -0.95 -5.59
CA ALA A 173 5.80 -0.76 -6.73
C ALA A 173 7.26 -1.14 -6.38
N MET A 174 7.78 -0.66 -5.25
CA MET A 174 9.13 -1.03 -4.78
C MET A 174 9.20 -2.51 -4.43
N GLY A 175 8.16 -3.06 -3.79
CA GLY A 175 8.09 -4.49 -3.49
C GLY A 175 8.15 -5.36 -4.74
N VAL A 176 7.45 -4.99 -5.80
CA VAL A 176 7.52 -5.66 -7.11
C VAL A 176 8.90 -5.50 -7.72
N THR A 177 9.50 -4.31 -7.70
CA THR A 177 10.88 -4.11 -8.19
C THR A 177 11.87 -5.03 -7.50
N LEU A 178 11.81 -5.14 -6.17
CA LEU A 178 12.73 -5.99 -5.39
C LEU A 178 12.54 -7.49 -5.65
N ILE A 179 11.33 -7.93 -6.01
CA ILE A 179 11.05 -9.33 -6.34
C ILE A 179 11.41 -9.65 -7.80
N SER A 180 11.11 -8.73 -8.72
CA SER A 180 11.19 -9.00 -10.16
C SER A 180 12.55 -8.66 -10.79
N ALA A 181 13.39 -7.85 -10.14
CA ALA A 181 14.73 -7.52 -10.62
C ALA A 181 15.80 -8.26 -9.81
N PRO A 182 16.43 -9.32 -10.34
CA PRO A 182 17.47 -10.08 -9.64
C PRO A 182 18.63 -9.17 -9.19
N GLY A 183 19.13 -9.38 -7.97
CA GLY A 183 20.22 -8.58 -7.40
C GLY A 183 19.85 -7.15 -7.02
N SER A 184 18.57 -6.76 -7.17
CA SER A 184 18.11 -5.46 -6.70
C SER A 184 18.02 -5.45 -5.17
N GLU A 185 18.58 -4.39 -4.59
CA GLU A 185 18.53 -4.14 -3.16
C GLU A 185 18.07 -2.71 -2.93
N LEU A 186 17.21 -2.50 -1.93
CA LEU A 186 16.66 -1.18 -1.64
C LEU A 186 17.77 -0.13 -1.48
N VAL A 187 18.81 -0.45 -0.72
CA VAL A 187 19.90 0.46 -0.41
C VAL A 187 20.69 0.83 -1.67
N LYS A 188 20.83 -0.09 -2.64
CA LYS A 188 21.49 0.16 -3.93
C LYS A 188 20.62 1.02 -4.86
N LEU A 189 19.31 0.91 -4.77
CA LEU A 189 18.36 1.66 -5.61
C LEU A 189 18.12 3.09 -5.10
N LEU A 190 18.06 3.29 -3.78
CA LEU A 190 17.72 4.57 -3.15
C LEU A 190 18.54 5.78 -3.68
N PRO A 191 19.87 5.68 -3.88
CA PRO A 191 20.66 6.79 -4.43
C PRO A 191 20.22 7.27 -5.82
N TYR A 192 19.52 6.44 -6.58
CA TYR A 192 19.02 6.79 -7.92
C TYR A 192 17.55 7.18 -7.89
N THR A 193 16.74 6.44 -7.14
CA THR A 193 15.29 6.63 -7.13
C THR A 193 14.84 7.79 -6.26
N LEU A 194 15.53 8.07 -5.15
CA LEU A 194 15.20 9.19 -4.28
C LEU A 194 15.44 10.54 -4.97
N PRO A 195 16.59 10.82 -5.63
CA PRO A 195 16.75 12.03 -6.41
C PRO A 195 15.70 12.19 -7.51
N LEU A 196 15.34 11.10 -8.20
CA LEU A 196 14.30 11.14 -9.22
C LEU A 196 12.95 11.54 -8.63
N GLY A 197 12.59 11.00 -7.46
CA GLY A 197 11.40 11.42 -6.71
C GLY A 197 11.44 12.90 -6.30
N LEU A 198 12.59 13.40 -5.84
CA LEU A 198 12.77 14.82 -5.50
C LEU A 198 12.65 15.74 -6.73
N ILE A 199 13.21 15.34 -7.87
CA ILE A 199 13.06 16.06 -9.15
C ILE A 199 11.58 16.06 -9.56
N ALA A 200 10.89 14.93 -9.47
CA ALA A 200 9.47 14.86 -9.80
C ALA A 200 8.61 15.74 -8.87
N LEU A 201 8.95 15.82 -7.58
CA LEU A 201 8.31 16.75 -6.64
C LEU A 201 8.58 18.20 -7.00
N LEU A 202 9.82 18.54 -7.34
CA LEU A 202 10.20 19.90 -7.74
C LEU A 202 9.47 20.32 -9.01
N VAL A 203 9.49 19.48 -10.05
CA VAL A 203 8.74 19.72 -11.30
C VAL A 203 7.26 19.86 -11.01
N SER A 204 6.70 19.02 -10.13
CA SER A 204 5.30 19.13 -9.73
C SER A 204 5.01 20.46 -9.05
N TYR A 205 5.85 20.91 -8.12
CA TYR A 205 5.72 22.20 -7.47
C TYR A 205 5.76 23.36 -8.47
N LEU A 206 6.77 23.39 -9.35
CA LEU A 206 6.97 24.46 -10.33
C LEU A 206 5.82 24.56 -11.34
N GLN A 207 5.23 23.44 -11.74
CA GLN A 207 4.07 23.42 -12.62
C GLN A 207 2.81 23.91 -11.90
N LEU A 208 2.56 23.44 -10.68
CA LEU A 208 1.35 23.78 -9.93
C LEU A 208 1.39 25.21 -9.37
N SER A 209 2.57 25.74 -9.05
CA SER A 209 2.74 27.10 -8.54
C SER A 209 2.45 28.19 -9.58
N ARG A 210 2.39 27.82 -10.86
CA ARG A 210 2.05 28.69 -12.00
C ARG A 210 0.58 28.56 -12.43
N HIS A 211 -0.21 27.73 -11.75
CA HIS A 211 -1.63 27.59 -12.03
C HIS A 211 -2.37 28.90 -11.72
N GLN A 212 -3.37 29.27 -12.52
CA GLN A 212 -4.08 30.55 -12.38
C GLN A 212 -4.74 30.69 -11.00
N GLU A 213 -5.30 29.59 -10.50
CA GLU A 213 -5.99 29.51 -9.19
C GLU A 213 -5.03 29.37 -7.98
N ILE A 214 -3.72 29.55 -8.16
CA ILE A 214 -2.76 29.35 -7.05
C ILE A 214 -3.02 30.31 -5.89
N GLY A 215 -3.48 31.53 -6.15
CA GLY A 215 -3.79 32.52 -5.12
C GLY A 215 -4.82 32.02 -4.11
N ASP A 216 -5.84 31.29 -4.59
CA ASP A 216 -6.93 30.74 -3.78
C ASP A 216 -6.59 29.38 -3.16
N PHE A 217 -5.38 28.87 -3.41
CA PHE A 217 -4.98 27.57 -2.89
C PHE A 217 -4.82 27.61 -1.38
N ARG A 218 -5.74 26.97 -0.66
CA ARG A 218 -5.62 26.72 0.78
C ARG A 218 -4.92 25.39 1.03
N GLY A 219 -3.80 25.46 1.73
CA GLY A 219 -2.93 24.31 1.95
C GLY A 219 -3.17 23.54 3.26
N TYR A 220 -2.52 22.39 3.36
CA TYR A 220 -2.45 21.57 4.56
C TYR A 220 -1.08 21.78 5.22
N PRO A 221 -1.02 22.18 6.50
CA PRO A 221 0.24 22.52 7.15
C PRO A 221 1.13 21.28 7.36
N ILE A 222 2.45 21.47 7.25
CA ILE A 222 3.42 20.47 7.68
C ILE A 222 3.47 20.50 9.21
N SER A 223 3.05 19.41 9.85
CA SER A 223 3.25 19.20 11.28
C SER A 223 4.31 18.12 11.49
N LEU A 224 5.41 18.50 12.14
CA LEU A 224 6.46 17.55 12.52
C LEU A 224 5.92 16.45 13.44
N GLU A 225 4.93 16.75 14.29
CA GLU A 225 4.30 15.74 15.15
C GLU A 225 3.64 14.63 14.34
N ASN A 226 3.00 14.99 13.22
CA ASN A 226 2.34 14.03 12.34
C ASN A 226 3.34 13.17 11.55
N LEU A 227 4.59 13.63 11.41
CA LEU A 227 5.66 12.94 10.69
C LEU A 227 6.51 12.02 11.58
N LYS A 228 6.49 12.21 12.91
CA LYS A 228 7.30 11.40 13.85
C LYS A 228 7.09 9.90 13.67
N LEU A 229 5.84 9.48 13.56
CA LEU A 229 5.50 8.06 13.48
C LEU A 229 5.86 7.45 12.12
N PRO A 230 5.47 8.04 10.97
CA PRO A 230 5.95 7.61 9.65
C PRO A 230 7.47 7.51 9.55
N LEU A 231 8.19 8.56 9.95
CA LEU A 231 9.66 8.59 9.89
C LEU A 231 10.28 7.60 10.88
N GLY A 232 9.68 7.44 12.07
CA GLY A 232 10.09 6.44 13.04
C GLY A 232 9.98 5.01 12.51
N LEU A 233 8.91 4.69 11.78
CA LEU A 233 8.77 3.39 11.13
C LEU A 233 9.79 3.20 10.00
N ALA A 234 9.98 4.20 9.15
CA ALA A 234 10.95 4.14 8.06
C ALA A 234 12.38 3.94 8.59
N THR A 235 12.77 4.68 9.62
CA THR A 235 14.08 4.54 10.27
C THR A 235 14.23 3.17 10.94
N ALA A 236 13.20 2.67 11.62
CA ALA A 236 13.21 1.32 12.20
C ALA A 236 13.38 0.24 11.14
N VAL A 237 12.67 0.33 10.00
CA VAL A 237 12.79 -0.61 8.88
C VAL A 237 14.21 -0.61 8.32
N LEU A 238 14.76 0.57 7.99
CA LEU A 238 16.09 0.69 7.40
C LEU A 238 17.19 0.21 8.37
N THR A 239 17.09 0.58 9.64
CA THR A 239 18.06 0.17 10.68
C THR A 239 18.00 -1.35 10.89
N THR A 240 16.81 -1.92 10.98
CA THR A 240 16.64 -3.36 11.15
C THR A 240 17.15 -4.11 9.91
N HIS A 241 16.89 -3.61 8.71
CA HIS A 241 17.40 -4.22 7.48
C HIS A 241 18.92 -4.19 7.41
N PHE A 242 19.55 -3.11 7.88
CA PHE A 242 21.00 -3.02 7.96
C PHE A 242 21.60 -4.05 8.95
N MET A 243 20.92 -4.30 10.07
CA MET A 243 21.33 -5.31 11.06
C MET A 243 21.02 -6.76 10.62
N LEU A 244 19.91 -6.97 9.91
CA LEU A 244 19.38 -8.26 9.49
C LEU A 244 19.14 -8.26 7.96
N PRO A 245 20.20 -8.25 7.13
CA PRO A 245 20.08 -8.11 5.68
C PRO A 245 19.35 -9.28 5.01
N ASN A 246 19.33 -10.45 5.67
CA ASN A 246 18.66 -11.65 5.18
C ASN A 246 17.12 -11.53 5.19
N ILE A 247 16.56 -10.62 5.98
CA ILE A 247 15.11 -10.41 6.03
C ILE A 247 14.74 -9.37 4.97
N SER A 248 13.82 -9.76 4.07
CA SER A 248 13.34 -8.86 3.03
C SER A 248 12.68 -7.61 3.63
N VAL A 249 12.89 -6.46 2.99
CA VAL A 249 12.30 -5.19 3.41
C VAL A 249 10.77 -5.30 3.53
N ILE A 250 10.13 -6.05 2.62
CA ILE A 250 8.69 -6.28 2.61
C ILE A 250 8.22 -6.91 3.93
N MET A 251 8.96 -7.90 4.42
CA MET A 251 8.69 -8.56 5.70
C MET A 251 8.92 -7.62 6.88
N LEU A 252 10.02 -6.87 6.88
CA LEU A 252 10.32 -5.90 7.92
C LEU A 252 9.23 -4.84 8.03
N VAL A 253 8.81 -4.26 6.91
CA VAL A 253 7.70 -3.30 6.87
C VAL A 253 6.43 -3.92 7.42
N SER A 254 6.09 -5.15 7.00
CA SER A 254 4.86 -5.81 7.44
C SER A 254 4.84 -6.07 8.95
N ILE A 255 5.92 -6.63 9.49
CA ILE A 255 6.05 -6.93 10.92
C ILE A 255 6.08 -5.64 11.75
N LEU A 256 6.97 -4.71 11.40
CA LEU A 256 7.17 -3.49 12.19
C LEU A 256 5.94 -2.58 12.17
N SER A 257 5.16 -2.56 11.08
CA SER A 257 3.90 -1.81 11.03
C SER A 257 2.90 -2.32 12.07
N ILE A 258 2.73 -3.64 12.17
CA ILE A 258 1.80 -4.26 13.13
C ILE A 258 2.31 -4.08 14.56
N LEU A 259 3.60 -4.35 14.80
CA LEU A 259 4.20 -4.19 16.13
C LEU A 259 4.11 -2.75 16.63
N LEU A 260 4.39 -1.78 15.77
CA LEU A 260 4.28 -0.36 16.11
C LEU A 260 2.85 0.00 16.50
N VAL A 261 1.85 -0.47 15.74
CA VAL A 261 0.44 -0.21 16.03
C VAL A 261 0.03 -0.83 17.36
N ILE A 262 0.40 -2.09 17.61
CA ILE A 262 0.12 -2.77 18.88
C ILE A 262 0.76 -2.02 20.04
N ALA A 263 2.05 -1.70 19.94
CA ALA A 263 2.79 -0.96 20.97
C ALA A 263 2.12 0.39 21.28
N LEU A 264 1.76 1.15 20.26
CA LEU A 264 1.11 2.45 20.44
C LEU A 264 -0.30 2.34 21.01
N LEU A 265 -1.08 1.33 20.60
CA LEU A 265 -2.41 1.11 21.16
C LEU A 265 -2.35 0.77 22.65
N LEU A 266 -1.41 -0.09 23.05
CA LEU A 266 -1.19 -0.48 24.44
C LEU A 266 -0.63 0.67 25.29
N LEU A 267 0.23 1.51 24.72
CA LEU A 267 0.78 2.68 25.42
C LEU A 267 -0.24 3.81 25.63
N ARG A 268 -1.20 3.97 24.70
CA ARG A 268 -2.15 5.10 24.70
C ARG A 268 -3.53 4.76 25.25
N ASN A 269 -3.86 3.47 25.43
CA ASN A 269 -5.20 3.06 25.81
C ASN A 269 -5.14 1.85 26.78
N PRO A 270 -6.16 1.65 27.62
CA PRO A 270 -6.31 0.41 28.38
C PRO A 270 -6.34 -0.82 27.45
N LEU A 271 -5.92 -1.97 27.97
CA LEU A 271 -5.81 -3.22 27.20
C LEU A 271 -7.12 -3.58 26.46
N THR A 272 -8.27 -3.39 27.12
CA THR A 272 -9.58 -3.66 26.52
C THR A 272 -9.86 -2.77 25.31
N THR A 273 -9.59 -1.47 25.41
CA THR A 273 -9.76 -0.51 24.30
C THR A 273 -8.74 -0.72 23.19
N ALA A 274 -7.50 -1.09 23.53
CA ALA A 274 -6.48 -1.43 22.55
C ALA A 274 -6.90 -2.67 21.73
N ALA A 275 -7.37 -3.71 22.42
CA ALA A 275 -7.87 -4.93 21.80
C ALA A 275 -9.07 -4.64 20.89
N THR A 276 -10.08 -3.89 21.35
CA THR A 276 -11.27 -3.59 20.53
C THR A 276 -10.93 -2.78 19.28
N LYS A 277 -10.02 -1.80 19.36
CA LYS A 277 -9.55 -1.06 18.19
C LYS A 277 -8.80 -1.95 17.20
N PHE A 278 -7.93 -2.82 17.68
CA PHE A 278 -7.17 -3.74 16.84
C PHE A 278 -8.07 -4.77 16.16
N THR A 279 -8.98 -5.40 16.91
CA THR A 279 -9.94 -6.36 16.35
C THR A 279 -10.94 -5.68 15.42
N GLY A 280 -11.35 -4.44 15.74
CA GLY A 280 -12.19 -3.62 14.87
C GLY A 280 -11.55 -3.38 13.51
N HIS A 281 -10.25 -3.08 13.47
CA HIS A 281 -9.52 -2.96 12.20
C HIS A 281 -9.42 -4.28 11.45
N ILE A 282 -9.25 -5.40 12.14
CA ILE A 282 -9.29 -6.72 11.49
C ILE A 282 -10.66 -6.94 10.84
N THR A 283 -11.76 -6.66 11.52
CA THR A 283 -13.11 -6.97 11.03
C THR A 283 -13.66 -5.96 10.04
N GLU A 284 -13.27 -4.68 10.14
CA GLU A 284 -13.85 -3.57 9.37
C GLU A 284 -12.82 -2.82 8.53
N GLY A 285 -11.57 -2.71 8.99
CA GLY A 285 -10.49 -2.05 8.28
C GLY A 285 -9.93 -2.88 7.11
N LEU A 286 -9.56 -4.13 7.35
CA LEU A 286 -9.01 -5.03 6.33
C LEU A 286 -9.97 -5.29 5.14
N PRO A 287 -11.30 -5.39 5.31
CA PRO A 287 -12.20 -5.44 4.16
C PRO A 287 -12.16 -4.20 3.24
N ASN A 288 -11.69 -3.04 3.72
CA ASN A 288 -11.60 -1.83 2.91
C ASN A 288 -10.48 -1.90 1.87
N THR A 289 -9.47 -2.75 2.05
CA THR A 289 -8.39 -2.98 1.07
C THR A 289 -8.79 -3.94 -0.06
N ARG A 290 -10.05 -4.39 -0.11
CA ARG A 290 -10.55 -5.36 -1.10
C ARG A 290 -10.28 -4.98 -2.55
N GLY A 291 -10.37 -3.70 -2.88
CA GLY A 291 -10.13 -3.21 -4.24
C GLY A 291 -8.67 -3.34 -4.66
N GLU A 292 -7.75 -3.05 -3.74
CA GLU A 292 -6.32 -3.17 -3.98
C GLU A 292 -5.92 -4.64 -4.10
N ILE A 293 -6.39 -5.49 -3.18
CA ILE A 293 -6.12 -6.93 -3.19
C ILE A 293 -6.67 -7.59 -4.45
N ALA A 294 -7.89 -7.21 -4.88
CA ALA A 294 -8.47 -7.67 -6.13
C ALA A 294 -7.58 -7.36 -7.34
N LEU A 295 -7.05 -6.14 -7.43
CA LEU A 295 -6.12 -5.75 -8.49
C LEU A 295 -4.81 -6.55 -8.45
N PHE A 296 -4.25 -6.82 -7.27
CA PHE A 296 -3.03 -7.64 -7.12
C PHE A 296 -3.24 -9.11 -7.50
N ILE A 297 -4.40 -9.67 -7.15
CA ILE A 297 -4.74 -11.04 -7.58
C ILE A 297 -4.92 -11.09 -9.09
N SER A 298 -5.62 -10.11 -9.65
CA SER A 298 -5.81 -10.01 -11.09
C SER A 298 -4.50 -9.86 -11.85
N SER A 299 -3.58 -9.02 -11.37
CA SER A 299 -2.26 -8.88 -11.97
C SER A 299 -1.44 -10.17 -11.84
N THR A 300 -1.60 -10.92 -10.74
CA THR A 300 -0.99 -12.26 -10.59
C THR A 300 -1.47 -13.21 -11.68
N VAL A 301 -2.78 -13.24 -11.94
CA VAL A 301 -3.38 -14.09 -12.99
C VAL A 301 -2.83 -13.69 -14.36
N LEU A 302 -2.78 -12.38 -14.66
CA LEU A 302 -2.23 -11.90 -15.92
C LEU A 302 -0.74 -12.25 -16.08
N ALA A 303 0.08 -11.98 -15.06
CA ALA A 303 1.52 -12.29 -15.06
C ALA A 303 1.78 -13.80 -15.22
N THR A 304 0.95 -14.63 -14.56
CA THR A 304 1.03 -16.09 -14.70
C THR A 304 0.69 -16.50 -16.14
N GLY A 305 -0.36 -15.93 -16.74
CA GLY A 305 -0.72 -16.19 -18.13
C GLY A 305 0.36 -15.78 -19.12
N THR A 306 0.97 -14.60 -18.96
CA THR A 306 2.07 -14.16 -19.81
C THR A 306 3.29 -15.06 -19.69
N THR A 307 3.62 -15.49 -18.47
CA THR A 307 4.76 -16.41 -18.23
C THR A 307 4.47 -17.79 -18.81
N ALA A 308 3.24 -18.29 -18.64
CA ALA A 308 2.82 -19.59 -19.14
C ALA A 308 2.93 -19.69 -20.66
N ILE A 309 2.58 -18.62 -21.39
CA ILE A 309 2.75 -18.57 -22.85
C ILE A 309 4.22 -18.53 -23.26
N GLN A 310 5.08 -17.81 -22.53
CA GLN A 310 6.52 -17.81 -22.85
C GLN A 310 7.17 -19.19 -22.67
N SER A 311 6.58 -20.03 -21.83
CA SER A 311 7.03 -21.40 -21.58
C SER A 311 6.31 -22.50 -22.39
N ALA A 312 5.29 -22.15 -23.19
CA ALA A 312 4.47 -23.09 -23.95
C ALA A 312 4.89 -23.14 -25.42
#